data_AF-A0A2V5VZ70-F1
#
_entry.id   AF-A0A2V5VZ70-F1
#
_cell.length_a   1.000
_cell.length_b   1.000
_cell.length_c   1.000
_cell.angle_alpha   90.00
_cell.angle_beta   90.00
_cell.angle_gamma   90.00
#
_symmetry.space_group_name_H-M   'P 1'
#
loop_
_entity.id
_entity.type
_entity.pdbx_description
1 polymer ?
#
loop_
_entity_poly.entity_id
_entity_poly.type
_entity_poly.pdbx_seq_one_letter_code
_entity_poly.pdbx_strand_id
1 'polypeptide(L)'
;MSVTDPIPFSNGIARILSRGDLDQSEAWRHAFEGKAKDHRFYEIVADTLGANFEHHYLSLEDRAGKVRGIQPVFFVQQNLVEGIPALRRAVEKVRQRFPRFLTMRVLMIGNAAGEGHLSACASGDEAWMARALHEVLGPFARRSRASLIVFKDFPATYRGALASLARDDFTRVPSMPMTELPLAYRDFDHYLTTLGAATRKDLRRKFRRIAAAEPISVEVVADLTPFVEEVYPLYLQVHERSPMKFERLTKEYLSSLGRRMPERVRFFIWRQNGKAIAFSVALLHDGTIY
;
A
#
# COMPACT_ATOMS: atom_id res chain seq x y z
N MET A 1 -26.05 -14.20 -11.62
CA MET A 1 -24.92 -14.56 -10.74
C MET A 1 -24.71 -13.42 -9.76
N SER A 2 -24.73 -13.74 -8.46
CA SER A 2 -24.37 -12.81 -7.39
C SER A 2 -22.91 -12.39 -7.52
N VAL A 3 -22.55 -11.22 -6.98
CA VAL A 3 -21.15 -10.80 -6.84
C VAL A 3 -20.38 -11.79 -5.96
N THR A 4 -21.05 -12.51 -5.06
CA THR A 4 -20.45 -13.49 -4.15
C THR A 4 -20.35 -14.91 -4.72
N ASP A 5 -20.91 -15.17 -5.90
CA ASP A 5 -20.87 -16.50 -6.50
C ASP A 5 -19.41 -16.88 -6.84
N PRO A 6 -18.97 -18.11 -6.54
CA PRO A 6 -17.63 -18.56 -6.93
C PRO A 6 -17.35 -18.42 -8.43
N ILE A 7 -16.09 -18.23 -8.79
CA ILE A 7 -15.62 -18.08 -10.16
C ILE A 7 -14.74 -19.27 -10.51
N PRO A 8 -15.19 -20.21 -11.37
CA PRO A 8 -14.33 -21.29 -11.82
C PRO A 8 -13.23 -20.74 -12.75
N PHE A 9 -12.05 -21.35 -12.69
CA PHE A 9 -10.95 -21.13 -13.64
C PHE A 9 -10.31 -22.48 -13.97
N SER A 10 -9.40 -22.52 -14.95
CA SER A 10 -8.89 -23.77 -15.52
C SER A 10 -8.33 -24.76 -14.49
N ASN A 11 -7.76 -24.27 -13.38
CA ASN A 11 -7.10 -25.09 -12.36
C ASN A 11 -7.73 -25.02 -10.97
N GLY A 12 -8.99 -24.55 -10.86
CA GLY A 12 -9.64 -24.46 -9.57
C GLY A 12 -10.83 -23.52 -9.53
N ILE A 13 -11.08 -22.94 -8.36
CA ILE A 13 -12.20 -22.03 -8.12
C ILE A 13 -11.76 -20.85 -7.24
N ALA A 14 -12.25 -19.65 -7.56
CA ALA A 14 -12.07 -18.48 -6.73
C ALA A 14 -13.33 -18.19 -5.93
N ARG A 15 -13.20 -18.06 -4.62
CA ARG A 15 -14.26 -17.58 -3.72
C ARG A 15 -14.03 -16.13 -3.36
N ILE A 16 -15.12 -15.39 -3.28
CA ILE A 16 -15.08 -13.96 -2.97
C ILE A 16 -15.47 -13.82 -1.50
N LEU A 17 -14.52 -13.35 -0.71
CA LEU A 17 -14.62 -13.24 0.73
C LEU A 17 -14.67 -11.76 1.14
N SER A 18 -15.42 -11.49 2.22
CA SER A 18 -15.39 -10.24 2.95
C SER A 18 -14.28 -10.25 4.00
N ARG A 19 -14.03 -9.09 4.62
CA ARG A 19 -13.09 -8.98 5.75
C ARG A 19 -13.45 -9.91 6.92
N GLY A 20 -14.74 -10.07 7.23
CA GLY A 20 -15.19 -10.92 8.33
C GLY A 20 -14.97 -12.41 8.08
N ASP A 21 -15.03 -12.85 6.82
CA ASP A 21 -14.80 -14.26 6.46
C ASP A 21 -13.34 -14.70 6.70
N LEU A 22 -12.40 -13.74 6.74
CA LEU A 22 -10.98 -14.02 6.93
C LEU A 22 -10.62 -14.43 8.36
N ASP A 23 -11.42 -14.05 9.36
CA ASP A 23 -11.12 -14.35 10.76
C ASP A 23 -11.07 -15.87 11.03
N GLN A 24 -11.81 -16.64 10.21
CA GLN A 24 -11.88 -18.10 10.26
C GLN A 24 -10.91 -18.79 9.28
N SER A 25 -10.17 -18.02 8.47
CA SER A 25 -9.28 -18.55 7.44
C SER A 25 -7.87 -18.76 7.97
N GLU A 26 -7.46 -20.01 8.13
CA GLU A 26 -6.06 -20.35 8.47
C GLU A 26 -5.10 -19.92 7.35
N ALA A 27 -5.48 -20.14 6.09
CA ALA A 27 -4.67 -19.75 4.93
C ALA A 27 -4.40 -18.23 4.88
N TRP A 28 -5.32 -17.40 5.37
CA TRP A 28 -5.12 -15.95 5.44
C TRP A 28 -4.00 -15.56 6.40
N ARG A 29 -3.83 -16.29 7.52
CA ARG A 29 -2.76 -16.01 8.50
C ARG A 29 -1.36 -16.25 7.91
N HIS A 30 -1.26 -17.13 6.91
CA HIS A 30 -0.04 -17.39 6.15
C HIS A 30 0.10 -16.53 4.89
N ALA A 31 -0.90 -15.72 4.55
CA ALA A 31 -0.80 -14.82 3.40
C ALA A 31 0.29 -13.77 3.66
N PHE A 32 1.09 -13.52 2.61
CA PHE A 32 2.19 -12.54 2.64
C PHE A 32 3.27 -12.84 3.69
N GLU A 33 3.42 -14.11 4.08
CA GLU A 33 4.55 -14.54 4.90
C GLU A 33 5.87 -14.16 4.21
N GLY A 34 6.83 -13.64 4.99
CA GLY A 34 8.10 -13.14 4.45
C GLY A 34 7.99 -11.81 3.69
N LYS A 35 6.89 -11.05 3.86
CA LYS A 35 6.79 -9.65 3.37
C LYS A 35 6.77 -8.67 4.55
N ALA A 36 7.16 -7.42 4.29
CA ALA A 36 7.10 -6.35 5.29
C ALA A 36 5.66 -6.02 5.72
N LYS A 37 4.71 -6.22 4.80
CA LYS A 37 3.27 -6.05 5.00
C LYS A 37 2.61 -7.42 4.94
N ASP A 38 2.56 -8.11 6.07
CA ASP A 38 1.84 -9.38 6.18
C ASP A 38 0.32 -9.17 6.22
N HIS A 39 -0.44 -10.26 6.37
CA HIS A 39 -1.91 -10.23 6.43
C HIS A 39 -2.48 -9.18 7.40
N ARG A 40 -1.84 -8.93 8.55
CA ARG A 40 -2.31 -7.95 9.54
C ARG A 40 -2.32 -6.52 8.98
N PHE A 41 -1.36 -6.19 8.12
CA PHE A 41 -1.33 -4.88 7.46
C PHE A 41 -2.59 -4.67 6.60
N TYR A 42 -2.98 -5.69 5.82
CA TYR A 42 -4.16 -5.63 4.96
C TYR A 42 -5.46 -5.58 5.76
N GLU A 43 -5.52 -6.25 6.91
CA GLU A 43 -6.64 -6.11 7.85
C GLU A 43 -6.70 -4.70 8.41
N ILE A 44 -5.59 -4.12 8.88
CA ILE A 44 -5.54 -2.73 9.37
C ILE A 44 -6.03 -1.76 8.31
N VAL A 45 -5.57 -1.90 7.06
CA VAL A 45 -6.04 -1.06 5.96
C VAL A 45 -7.55 -1.18 5.79
N ALA A 46 -8.09 -2.41 5.71
CA ALA A 46 -9.53 -2.61 5.56
C ALA A 46 -10.34 -2.05 6.74
N ASP A 47 -9.87 -2.27 7.97
CA ASP A 47 -10.57 -1.91 9.20
C ASP A 47 -10.54 -0.39 9.46
N THR A 48 -9.48 0.31 9.01
CA THR A 48 -9.21 1.70 9.43
C THR A 48 -9.21 2.72 8.30
N LEU A 49 -9.09 2.29 7.04
CA LEU A 49 -9.19 3.12 5.84
C LEU A 49 -10.44 2.80 5.00
N GLY A 50 -11.24 1.80 5.40
CA GLY A 50 -12.35 1.21 4.63
C GLY A 50 -13.45 2.17 4.18
N ALA A 51 -13.61 3.35 4.80
CA ALA A 51 -14.54 4.36 4.30
C ALA A 51 -14.23 4.82 2.86
N ASN A 52 -12.97 4.68 2.42
CA ASN A 52 -12.52 5.05 1.08
C ASN A 52 -12.44 3.88 0.09
N PHE A 53 -12.58 2.64 0.58
CA PHE A 53 -12.24 1.44 -0.19
C PHE A 53 -13.23 0.31 0.09
N GLU A 54 -13.83 -0.22 -0.97
CA GLU A 54 -14.64 -1.43 -0.87
C GLU A 54 -13.72 -2.66 -1.04
N HIS A 55 -13.27 -3.22 0.09
CA HIS A 55 -12.36 -4.36 0.13
C HIS A 55 -13.08 -5.70 -0.04
N HIS A 56 -12.51 -6.56 -0.89
CA HIS A 56 -12.86 -7.97 -1.05
C HIS A 56 -11.59 -8.81 -1.12
N TYR A 57 -11.71 -10.12 -0.96
CA TYR A 57 -10.58 -11.03 -1.00
C TYR A 57 -10.91 -12.22 -1.89
N LEU A 58 -10.02 -12.53 -2.83
CA LEU A 58 -10.16 -13.66 -3.75
C LEU A 58 -9.40 -14.85 -3.17
N SER A 59 -10.11 -15.78 -2.52
CA SER A 59 -9.54 -17.05 -2.09
C SER A 59 -9.44 -17.99 -3.30
N LEU A 60 -8.22 -18.33 -3.70
CA LEU A 60 -7.93 -19.17 -4.86
C LEU A 60 -7.68 -20.60 -4.39
N GLU A 61 -8.64 -21.47 -4.66
CA GLU A 61 -8.58 -22.91 -4.37
C GLU A 61 -8.17 -23.68 -5.62
N ASP A 62 -7.26 -24.66 -5.50
CA ASP A 62 -6.95 -25.57 -6.59
C ASP A 62 -8.01 -26.69 -6.74
N ARG A 63 -7.85 -27.58 -7.74
CA ARG A 63 -8.79 -28.68 -7.99
C ARG A 63 -8.94 -29.67 -6.82
N ALA A 64 -7.97 -29.72 -5.90
CA ALA A 64 -8.04 -30.55 -4.70
C ALA A 64 -8.74 -29.83 -3.54
N GLY A 65 -9.19 -28.59 -3.72
CA GLY A 65 -9.80 -27.76 -2.69
C GLY A 65 -8.78 -27.09 -1.77
N LYS A 66 -7.48 -27.14 -2.07
CA LYS A 66 -6.46 -26.49 -1.26
C LYS A 66 -6.41 -25.00 -1.61
N VAL A 67 -6.51 -24.13 -0.61
CA VAL A 67 -6.26 -22.70 -0.78
C VAL A 67 -4.78 -22.47 -1.05
N ARG A 68 -4.47 -21.86 -2.20
CA ARG A 68 -3.10 -21.56 -2.66
C ARG A 68 -2.71 -20.10 -2.43
N GLY A 69 -3.70 -19.24 -2.23
CA GLY A 69 -3.51 -17.82 -1.91
C GLY A 69 -4.84 -17.11 -1.76
N ILE A 70 -4.85 -16.02 -0.99
CA ILE A 70 -6.02 -15.17 -0.76
C ILE A 70 -5.64 -13.74 -1.16
N GLN A 71 -6.00 -13.31 -2.36
CA GLN A 71 -5.53 -12.04 -2.92
C GLN A 71 -6.49 -10.89 -2.51
N PRO A 72 -6.00 -9.87 -1.77
CA PRO A 72 -6.77 -8.66 -1.51
C PRO A 72 -7.02 -7.89 -2.80
N VAL A 73 -8.26 -7.45 -2.96
CA VAL A 73 -8.71 -6.57 -4.02
C VAL A 73 -9.60 -5.49 -3.44
N PHE A 74 -9.68 -4.34 -4.08
CA PHE A 74 -10.53 -3.27 -3.62
C PHE A 74 -11.05 -2.44 -4.78
N PHE A 75 -12.21 -1.81 -4.58
CA PHE A 75 -12.78 -0.91 -5.58
C PHE A 75 -12.57 0.54 -5.18
N VAL A 76 -12.21 1.35 -6.19
CA VAL A 76 -12.17 2.80 -6.09
C VAL A 76 -13.05 3.42 -7.16
N GLN A 77 -13.64 4.58 -6.85
CA GLN A 77 -14.28 5.44 -7.84
C GLN A 77 -13.24 6.46 -8.30
N GLN A 78 -12.71 6.27 -9.50
CA GLN A 78 -11.74 7.19 -10.06
C GLN A 78 -12.43 8.25 -10.90
N ASN A 79 -12.09 9.50 -10.66
CA ASN A 79 -12.59 10.61 -11.43
C ASN A 79 -11.72 10.83 -12.69
N LEU A 80 -12.31 10.66 -13.88
CA LEU A 80 -11.58 10.74 -15.17
C LEU A 80 -11.03 12.15 -15.49
N VAL A 81 -11.46 13.19 -14.76
CA VAL A 81 -10.93 14.56 -14.90
C VAL A 81 -10.04 14.99 -13.73
N GLU A 82 -9.74 14.07 -12.80
CA GLU A 82 -8.75 14.28 -11.76
C GLU A 82 -7.36 14.38 -12.40
N GLY A 83 -6.74 15.56 -12.29
CA GLY A 83 -5.52 15.91 -13.03
C GLY A 83 -5.71 16.84 -14.23
N ILE A 84 -6.95 17.20 -14.60
CA ILE A 84 -7.24 18.21 -15.65
C ILE A 84 -7.99 19.40 -15.05
N PRO A 85 -7.29 20.40 -14.48
CA PRO A 85 -7.91 21.51 -13.75
C PRO A 85 -8.94 22.31 -14.57
N ALA A 86 -8.75 22.41 -15.88
CA ALA A 86 -9.57 23.22 -16.78
C ALA A 86 -11.03 22.75 -16.89
N LEU A 87 -11.29 21.44 -16.73
CA LEU A 87 -12.63 20.87 -16.90
C LEU A 87 -13.40 20.72 -15.58
N ARG A 88 -12.74 20.94 -14.44
CA ARG A 88 -13.28 20.63 -13.11
C ARG A 88 -14.63 21.30 -12.82
N ARG A 89 -14.75 22.62 -13.04
CA ARG A 89 -15.99 23.37 -12.75
C ARG A 89 -17.17 22.97 -13.62
N ALA A 90 -16.93 22.67 -14.90
CA ALA A 90 -17.98 22.24 -15.83
C ALA A 90 -18.50 20.85 -15.44
N VAL A 91 -17.59 19.94 -15.11
CA VAL A 91 -17.93 18.58 -14.67
C VAL A 91 -18.65 18.59 -13.32
N GLU A 92 -18.22 19.43 -12.37
CA GLU A 92 -18.91 19.58 -11.08
C GLU A 92 -20.35 20.06 -11.24
N LYS A 93 -20.63 21.01 -12.16
CA LYS A 93 -22.00 21.44 -12.48
C LYS A 93 -22.87 20.31 -13.05
N VAL A 94 -22.32 19.51 -13.98
CA VAL A 94 -23.05 18.35 -14.53
C VAL A 94 -23.28 17.29 -13.45
N ARG A 95 -22.33 17.11 -12.52
CA ARG A 95 -22.45 16.16 -11.40
C ARG A 95 -23.52 16.51 -10.38
N GLN A 96 -23.91 17.78 -10.25
CA GLN A 96 -25.06 18.15 -9.41
C GLN A 96 -26.35 17.46 -9.87
N ARG A 97 -26.48 17.19 -11.18
CA ARG A 97 -27.64 16.48 -11.76
C ARG A 97 -27.36 15.00 -12.05
N PHE A 98 -26.11 14.65 -12.35
CA PHE A 98 -25.65 13.30 -12.68
C PHE A 98 -24.39 12.94 -11.87
N PRO A 99 -24.52 12.50 -10.60
CA PRO A 99 -23.39 12.36 -9.68
C PRO A 99 -22.30 11.37 -10.13
N ARG A 100 -22.61 10.46 -11.06
CA ARG A 100 -21.66 9.48 -11.64
C ARG A 100 -21.05 9.90 -12.98
N PHE A 101 -21.27 11.14 -13.43
CA PHE A 101 -20.71 11.63 -14.68
C PHE A 101 -19.17 11.68 -14.60
N LEU A 102 -18.49 11.00 -15.54
CA LEU A 102 -17.03 10.88 -15.62
C LEU A 102 -16.37 10.24 -14.38
N THR A 103 -17.09 9.37 -13.65
CA THR A 103 -16.50 8.53 -12.61
C THR A 103 -16.47 7.08 -13.10
N MET A 104 -15.31 6.44 -13.00
CA MET A 104 -15.10 5.05 -13.38
C MET A 104 -14.83 4.21 -12.14
N ARG A 105 -15.53 3.07 -12.01
CA ARG A 105 -15.21 2.09 -10.97
C ARG A 105 -14.02 1.24 -11.43
N VAL A 106 -12.96 1.25 -10.63
CA VAL A 106 -11.72 0.52 -10.91
C VAL A 106 -11.55 -0.59 -9.89
N LEU A 107 -11.25 -1.79 -10.37
CA LEU A 107 -10.84 -2.92 -9.55
C LEU A 107 -9.32 -2.87 -9.37
N MET A 108 -8.87 -2.62 -8.16
CA MET A 108 -7.46 -2.59 -7.79
C MET A 108 -7.07 -3.92 -7.15
N ILE A 109 -5.96 -4.50 -7.59
CA ILE A 109 -5.34 -5.68 -7.00
C ILE A 109 -4.11 -5.24 -6.23
N GLY A 110 -3.93 -5.79 -5.03
CA GLY A 110 -2.77 -5.52 -4.18
C GLY A 110 -3.14 -4.60 -3.02
N ASN A 111 -2.35 -3.55 -2.82
CA ASN A 111 -2.40 -2.75 -1.60
C ASN A 111 -2.88 -1.31 -1.87
N ALA A 112 -3.86 -0.87 -1.10
CA ALA A 112 -4.33 0.51 -1.14
C ALA A 112 -3.23 1.47 -0.64
N ALA A 113 -2.58 1.15 0.48
CA ALA A 113 -1.57 1.98 1.15
C ALA A 113 -0.13 1.43 0.96
N GLY A 114 0.30 1.38 -0.30
CA GLY A 114 1.69 1.13 -0.69
C GLY A 114 1.87 0.01 -1.70
N GLU A 115 3.07 -0.60 -1.70
CA GLU A 115 3.46 -1.66 -2.63
C GLU A 115 2.55 -2.90 -2.58
N GLY A 116 2.27 -3.45 -3.76
CA GLY A 116 1.48 -4.66 -3.98
C GLY A 116 2.32 -5.95 -4.04
N HIS A 117 1.71 -7.04 -3.57
CA HIS A 117 2.31 -8.38 -3.57
C HIS A 117 1.27 -9.44 -3.97
N LEU A 118 1.78 -10.57 -4.46
CA LEU A 118 0.98 -11.79 -4.58
C LEU A 118 0.93 -12.50 -3.22
N SER A 119 -0.25 -12.91 -2.79
CA SER A 119 -0.49 -13.52 -1.48
C SER A 119 -0.31 -15.05 -1.45
N ALA A 120 0.64 -15.55 -2.24
CA ALA A 120 0.89 -16.98 -2.36
C ALA A 120 1.20 -17.59 -0.99
N CYS A 121 0.51 -18.68 -0.63
CA CYS A 121 0.71 -19.38 0.64
C CYS A 121 2.00 -20.22 0.66
N ALA A 122 2.58 -20.52 -0.50
CA ALA A 122 3.83 -21.27 -0.62
C ALA A 122 4.78 -20.61 -1.62
N SER A 123 6.08 -20.69 -1.35
CA SER A 123 7.12 -20.24 -2.28
C SER A 123 6.99 -20.99 -3.62
N GLY A 124 6.94 -20.23 -4.72
CA GLY A 124 6.78 -20.77 -6.07
C GLY A 124 5.34 -20.77 -6.61
N ASP A 125 4.33 -20.51 -5.76
CA ASP A 125 2.93 -20.45 -6.21
C ASP A 125 2.56 -19.13 -6.93
N GLU A 126 3.46 -18.15 -6.96
CA GLU A 126 3.24 -16.84 -7.58
C GLU A 126 2.80 -16.95 -9.04
N ALA A 127 3.45 -17.80 -9.85
CA ALA A 127 3.09 -17.98 -11.25
C ALA A 127 1.73 -18.69 -11.41
N TRP A 128 1.38 -19.59 -10.49
CA TRP A 128 0.07 -20.23 -10.47
C TRP A 128 -1.01 -19.21 -10.11
N MET A 129 -0.77 -18.39 -9.08
CA MET A 129 -1.66 -17.32 -8.66
C MET A 129 -1.90 -16.29 -9.76
N ALA A 130 -0.85 -15.86 -10.46
CA ALA A 130 -0.96 -14.92 -11.56
C ALA A 130 -1.86 -15.44 -12.68
N ARG A 131 -1.77 -16.74 -13.02
CA ARG A 131 -2.67 -17.37 -14.01
C ARG A 131 -4.10 -17.46 -13.51
N ALA A 132 -4.31 -17.88 -12.27
CA ALA A 132 -5.65 -17.93 -11.68
C ALA A 132 -6.29 -16.52 -11.64
N LEU A 133 -5.54 -15.49 -11.23
CA LEU A 133 -5.99 -14.11 -11.24
C LEU A 133 -6.33 -13.62 -12.65
N HIS A 134 -5.53 -13.97 -13.67
CA HIS A 134 -5.83 -13.62 -15.06
C HIS A 134 -7.24 -14.05 -15.47
N GLU A 135 -7.59 -15.30 -15.20
CA GLU A 135 -8.88 -15.89 -15.57
C GLU A 135 -10.04 -15.36 -14.70
N VAL A 136 -9.78 -15.06 -13.43
CA VAL A 136 -10.81 -14.69 -12.43
C VAL A 136 -11.17 -13.21 -12.48
N LEU A 137 -10.19 -12.32 -12.73
CA LEU A 137 -10.38 -10.88 -12.58
C LEU A 137 -11.35 -10.28 -13.61
N GLY A 138 -11.36 -10.77 -14.84
CA GLY A 138 -12.29 -10.32 -15.89
C GLY A 138 -13.76 -10.57 -15.52
N PRO A 139 -14.16 -11.82 -15.24
CA PRO A 139 -15.49 -12.15 -14.72
C PRO A 139 -15.84 -11.38 -13.44
N PHE A 140 -14.91 -11.26 -12.49
CA PHE A 140 -15.16 -10.52 -11.24
C PHE A 140 -15.43 -9.03 -11.49
N ALA A 141 -14.61 -8.38 -12.32
CA ALA A 141 -14.78 -6.98 -12.70
C ALA A 141 -16.13 -6.73 -13.38
N ARG A 142 -16.55 -7.61 -14.31
CA ARG A 142 -17.86 -7.52 -14.99
C ARG A 142 -19.02 -7.63 -14.00
N ARG A 143 -18.99 -8.60 -13.07
CA ARG A 143 -20.02 -8.75 -12.02
C ARG A 143 -20.10 -7.52 -11.12
N SER A 144 -18.94 -6.96 -10.78
CA SER A 144 -18.80 -5.80 -9.90
C SER A 144 -18.90 -4.46 -10.62
N ARG A 145 -19.23 -4.45 -11.92
CA ARG A 145 -19.35 -3.26 -12.79
C ARG A 145 -18.11 -2.36 -12.74
N ALA A 146 -16.93 -2.96 -12.65
CA ALA A 146 -15.66 -2.26 -12.78
C ALA A 146 -15.24 -2.25 -14.25
N SER A 147 -14.87 -1.07 -14.74
CA SER A 147 -14.51 -0.86 -16.16
C SER A 147 -13.01 -0.98 -16.41
N LEU A 148 -12.20 -1.01 -15.35
CA LEU A 148 -10.75 -1.12 -15.42
C LEU A 148 -10.25 -2.02 -14.29
N ILE A 149 -9.24 -2.83 -14.59
CA ILE A 149 -8.54 -3.69 -13.65
C ILE A 149 -7.08 -3.21 -13.57
N VAL A 150 -6.58 -2.98 -12.36
CA VAL A 150 -5.24 -2.44 -12.13
C VAL A 150 -4.51 -3.28 -11.08
N PHE A 151 -3.35 -3.80 -11.45
CA PHE A 151 -2.37 -4.29 -10.48
C PHE A 151 -1.59 -3.10 -9.96
N LYS A 152 -1.89 -2.67 -8.73
CA LYS A 152 -1.35 -1.42 -8.17
C LYS A 152 0.02 -1.67 -7.53
N ASP A 153 1.03 -0.94 -8.04
CA ASP A 153 2.37 -0.83 -7.47
C ASP A 153 3.07 -2.17 -7.19
N PHE A 154 3.09 -3.07 -8.19
CA PHE A 154 3.82 -4.34 -8.08
C PHE A 154 5.31 -4.18 -8.44
N PRO A 155 6.23 -4.69 -7.60
CA PRO A 155 7.66 -4.70 -7.87
C PRO A 155 8.07 -5.31 -9.20
N ALA A 156 9.24 -4.90 -9.71
CA ALA A 156 9.86 -5.50 -10.87
C ALA A 156 10.18 -7.00 -10.68
N THR A 157 10.33 -7.48 -9.45
CA THR A 157 10.57 -8.90 -9.15
C THR A 157 9.41 -9.80 -9.60
N TYR A 158 8.17 -9.29 -9.63
CA TYR A 158 7.01 -10.03 -10.13
C TYR A 158 6.88 -10.07 -11.65
N ARG A 159 7.80 -9.45 -12.41
CA ARG A 159 7.72 -9.44 -13.88
C ARG A 159 7.68 -10.84 -14.49
N GLY A 160 8.39 -11.80 -13.90
CA GLY A 160 8.37 -13.19 -14.32
C GLY A 160 7.01 -13.86 -14.06
N ALA A 161 6.52 -13.77 -12.83
CA ALA A 161 5.25 -14.36 -12.42
C ALA A 161 4.05 -13.76 -13.17
N LEU A 162 4.03 -12.45 -13.36
CA LEU A 162 2.94 -11.71 -14.04
C LEU A 162 3.10 -11.66 -15.56
N ALA A 163 4.10 -12.34 -16.13
CA ALA A 163 4.38 -12.27 -17.57
C ALA A 163 3.20 -12.72 -18.44
N SER A 164 2.39 -13.68 -17.98
CA SER A 164 1.20 -14.14 -18.70
C SER A 164 0.14 -13.05 -18.83
N LEU A 165 -0.10 -12.27 -17.77
CA LEU A 165 -1.08 -11.18 -17.79
C LEU A 165 -0.77 -10.15 -18.90
N ALA A 166 0.52 -9.83 -19.06
CA ALA A 166 1.00 -8.79 -19.95
C ALA A 166 0.94 -9.15 -21.45
N ARG A 167 0.74 -10.43 -21.79
CA ARG A 167 0.70 -10.89 -23.19
C ARG A 167 -0.68 -10.74 -23.81
N ASP A 168 -1.73 -10.88 -23.00
CA ASP A 168 -3.07 -11.10 -23.52
C ASP A 168 -3.99 -9.88 -23.29
N ASP A 169 -4.03 -9.33 -22.05
CA ASP A 169 -5.05 -8.33 -21.69
C ASP A 169 -4.52 -7.13 -20.87
N PHE A 170 -3.30 -7.19 -20.33
CA PHE A 170 -2.75 -6.13 -19.48
C PHE A 170 -1.58 -5.42 -20.13
N THR A 171 -1.52 -4.10 -19.94
CA THR A 171 -0.33 -3.32 -20.28
C THR A 171 0.42 -2.91 -19.02
N ARG A 172 1.75 -2.88 -19.11
CA ARG A 172 2.60 -2.43 -18.00
C ARG A 172 2.84 -0.93 -18.14
N VAL A 173 2.59 -0.21 -17.07
CA VAL A 173 2.86 1.24 -16.98
C VAL A 173 3.86 1.45 -15.84
N PRO A 174 4.94 2.22 -16.05
CA PRO A 174 5.86 2.57 -14.96
C PRO A 174 5.12 3.38 -13.90
N SER A 175 5.27 2.96 -12.63
CA SER A 175 4.82 3.75 -11.47
C SER A 175 5.93 4.71 -10.99
N MET A 176 5.66 5.43 -9.91
CA MET A 176 6.65 6.29 -9.24
C MET A 176 7.92 5.48 -8.91
N PRO A 177 9.13 6.04 -9.13
CA PRO A 177 10.36 5.31 -8.84
C PRO A 177 10.48 5.06 -7.34
N MET A 178 10.83 3.83 -6.98
CA MET A 178 11.25 3.51 -5.63
C MET A 178 12.72 3.89 -5.45
N THR A 179 13.07 4.44 -4.29
CA THR A 179 14.44 4.78 -3.95
C THR A 179 14.93 3.82 -2.87
N GLU A 180 16.03 3.14 -3.13
CA GLU A 180 16.67 2.24 -2.18
C GLU A 180 18.07 2.78 -1.82
N LEU A 181 18.42 2.69 -0.55
CA LEU A 181 19.74 3.07 -0.06
C LEU A 181 20.37 1.89 0.70
N PRO A 182 21.38 1.22 0.13
CA PRO A 182 22.16 0.24 0.86
C PRO A 182 22.85 0.90 2.06
N LEU A 183 22.58 0.40 3.26
CA LEU A 183 23.18 0.89 4.51
C LEU A 183 24.43 0.07 4.91
N ALA A 184 25.27 -0.27 3.93
CA ALA A 184 26.52 -1.01 4.14
C ALA A 184 27.65 -0.11 4.68
N TYR A 185 27.34 0.71 5.68
CA TYR A 185 28.29 1.64 6.29
C TYR A 185 28.49 1.30 7.77
N ARG A 186 29.75 1.27 8.21
CA ARG A 186 30.09 1.04 9.62
C ARG A 186 29.49 2.11 10.55
N ASP A 187 29.56 3.36 10.10
CA ASP A 187 29.13 4.54 10.84
C ASP A 187 28.83 5.69 9.87
N PHE A 188 28.36 6.81 10.43
CA PHE A 188 28.01 7.99 9.64
C PHE A 188 29.23 8.64 8.98
N ASP A 189 30.41 8.59 9.60
CA ASP A 189 31.63 9.17 9.04
C ASP A 189 32.12 8.37 7.82
N HIS A 190 32.03 7.04 7.87
CA HIS A 190 32.27 6.17 6.74
C HIS A 190 31.31 6.48 5.60
N TYR A 191 30.01 6.64 5.87
CA TYR A 191 29.04 7.09 4.86
C TYR A 191 29.45 8.43 4.24
N LEU A 192 29.87 9.42 5.04
CA LEU A 192 30.33 10.70 4.48
C LEU A 192 31.52 10.53 3.54
N THR A 193 32.42 9.58 3.77
CA THR A 193 33.61 9.36 2.90
C THR A 193 33.25 8.90 1.49
N THR A 194 32.10 8.22 1.32
CA THR A 194 31.65 7.70 0.01
C THR A 194 31.02 8.78 -0.86
N LEU A 195 30.64 9.93 -0.28
CA LEU A 195 30.02 11.04 -0.98
C LEU A 195 31.05 11.93 -1.69
N GLY A 196 30.68 12.56 -2.80
CA GLY A 196 31.52 13.54 -3.50
C GLY A 196 31.88 14.77 -2.64
N ALA A 197 33.00 15.45 -2.97
CA ALA A 197 33.54 16.56 -2.18
C ALA A 197 32.54 17.71 -1.96
N ALA A 198 31.73 18.05 -2.98
CA ALA A 198 30.70 19.07 -2.88
C ALA A 198 29.59 18.68 -1.88
N THR A 199 29.07 17.45 -1.97
CA THR A 199 28.04 16.90 -1.08
C THR A 199 28.53 16.83 0.37
N ARG A 200 29.77 16.36 0.58
CA ARG A 200 30.41 16.37 1.92
C ARG A 200 30.48 17.77 2.51
N LYS A 201 30.91 18.75 1.71
CA LYS A 201 31.01 20.16 2.15
C LYS A 201 29.65 20.72 2.52
N ASP A 202 28.61 20.42 1.73
CA ASP A 202 27.23 20.83 2.02
C ASP A 202 26.69 20.19 3.31
N LEU A 203 26.79 18.87 3.45
CA LEU A 203 26.35 18.16 4.66
C LEU A 203 27.06 18.67 5.91
N ARG A 204 28.39 18.79 5.89
CA ARG A 204 29.16 19.36 7.02
C ARG A 204 28.75 20.79 7.37
N ARG A 205 28.31 21.59 6.39
CA ARG A 205 27.78 22.94 6.63
C ARG A 205 26.40 22.87 7.29
N LYS A 206 25.52 21.97 6.83
CA LYS A 206 24.20 21.75 7.44
C LYS A 206 24.31 21.27 8.88
N PHE A 207 25.18 20.29 9.16
CA PHE A 207 25.42 19.83 10.53
C PHE A 207 25.98 20.91 11.45
N ARG A 208 26.92 21.75 10.97
CA ARG A 208 27.40 22.90 11.76
C ARG A 208 26.29 23.90 12.11
N ARG A 209 25.35 24.14 11.19
CA ARG A 209 24.18 24.99 11.47
C ARG A 209 23.25 24.35 12.49
N ILE A 210 23.02 23.04 12.38
CA ILE A 210 22.18 22.29 13.34
C ILE A 210 22.82 22.28 14.73
N ALA A 211 24.14 22.09 14.83
CA ALA A 211 24.86 22.09 16.10
C ALA A 211 24.84 23.44 16.84
N ALA A 212 24.60 24.54 16.12
CA ALA A 212 24.44 25.88 16.69
C ALA A 212 22.97 26.26 16.95
N ALA A 213 22.02 25.41 16.57
CA ALA A 213 20.59 25.62 16.78
C ALA A 213 20.10 24.88 18.03
N GLU A 214 18.87 25.19 18.44
CA GLU A 214 18.19 24.46 19.52
C GLU A 214 18.17 22.94 19.24
N PRO A 215 18.59 22.10 20.19
CA PRO A 215 18.69 20.65 19.99
C PRO A 215 17.37 20.02 19.54
N ILE A 216 17.48 19.15 18.54
CA ILE A 216 16.39 18.27 18.12
C ILE A 216 16.69 16.89 18.70
N SER A 217 15.75 16.35 19.47
CA SER A 217 15.78 14.97 19.95
C SER A 217 14.92 14.09 19.06
N VAL A 218 15.25 12.79 19.01
CA VAL A 218 14.45 11.79 18.31
C VAL A 218 13.97 10.77 19.31
N GLU A 219 12.67 10.61 19.39
CA GLU A 219 12.01 9.56 20.15
C GLU A 219 11.57 8.46 19.18
N VAL A 220 11.98 7.21 19.44
CA VAL A 220 11.62 6.07 18.60
C VAL A 220 10.70 5.16 19.38
N VAL A 221 9.46 4.99 18.90
CA VAL A 221 8.42 4.21 19.57
C VAL A 221 7.85 3.14 18.64
N ALA A 222 7.40 2.02 19.20
CA ALA A 222 6.70 0.98 18.46
C ALA A 222 5.18 1.24 18.39
N ASP A 223 4.62 2.03 19.32
CA ASP A 223 3.20 2.40 19.36
C ASP A 223 3.04 3.93 19.36
N LEU A 224 2.36 4.45 18.35
CA LEU A 224 2.08 5.88 18.20
C LEU A 224 0.84 6.32 18.99
N THR A 225 0.04 5.39 19.53
CA THR A 225 -1.24 5.69 20.19
C THR A 225 -1.13 6.83 21.22
N PRO A 226 -0.11 6.90 22.11
CA PRO A 226 0.02 7.99 23.07
C PRO A 226 0.29 9.37 22.44
N PHE A 227 0.82 9.41 21.22
CA PHE A 227 1.29 10.61 20.54
C PHE A 227 0.46 10.98 19.31
N VAL A 228 -0.52 10.15 18.93
CA VAL A 228 -1.24 10.28 17.65
C VAL A 228 -1.95 11.64 17.52
N GLU A 229 -2.49 12.16 18.62
CA GLU A 229 -3.13 13.48 18.64
C GLU A 229 -2.13 14.62 18.38
N GLU A 230 -0.90 14.48 18.88
CA GLU A 230 0.16 15.47 18.71
C GLU A 230 0.72 15.47 17.29
N VAL A 231 0.97 14.28 16.71
CA VAL A 231 1.68 14.16 15.43
C VAL A 231 0.76 14.16 14.21
N TYR A 232 -0.50 13.73 14.34
CA TYR A 232 -1.43 13.65 13.21
C TYR A 232 -1.65 14.99 12.48
N PRO A 233 -1.75 16.15 13.17
CA PRO A 233 -1.79 17.45 12.49
C PRO A 233 -0.58 17.71 11.58
N LEU A 234 0.61 17.18 11.90
CA LEU A 234 1.80 17.30 11.06
C LEU A 234 1.63 16.52 9.74
N TYR A 235 1.02 15.33 9.81
CA TYR A 235 0.66 14.55 8.61
C TYR A 235 -0.35 15.31 7.75
N LEU A 236 -1.39 15.89 8.35
CA LEU A 236 -2.41 16.63 7.62
C LEU A 236 -1.82 17.82 6.87
N GLN A 237 -0.88 18.55 7.46
CA GLN A 237 -0.21 19.67 6.79
C GLN A 237 0.52 19.22 5.50
N VAL A 238 1.15 18.05 5.51
CA VAL A 238 1.80 17.47 4.33
C VAL A 238 0.76 17.01 3.32
N HIS A 239 -0.24 16.25 3.79
CA HIS A 239 -1.30 15.72 2.94
C HIS A 239 -2.07 16.85 2.24
N GLU A 240 -2.42 17.93 2.92
CA GLU A 240 -3.18 19.08 2.41
C GLU A 240 -2.39 19.93 1.39
N ARG A 241 -1.07 20.00 1.52
CA ARG A 241 -0.19 20.71 0.58
C ARG A 241 0.16 19.91 -0.68
N SER A 242 0.09 18.58 -0.62
CA SER A 242 0.44 17.73 -1.76
C SER A 242 -0.49 17.98 -2.97
N PRO A 243 0.04 18.22 -4.18
CA PRO A 243 -0.80 18.34 -5.38
C PRO A 243 -1.44 16.99 -5.78
N MET A 244 -0.85 15.88 -5.35
CA MET A 244 -1.38 14.53 -5.51
C MET A 244 -1.97 14.05 -4.17
N LYS A 245 -3.28 13.79 -4.16
CA LYS A 245 -3.96 13.23 -2.99
C LYS A 245 -4.06 11.72 -3.15
N PHE A 246 -3.33 11.00 -2.32
CA PHE A 246 -3.53 9.56 -2.11
C PHE A 246 -4.56 9.33 -1.00
N GLU A 247 -4.72 8.09 -0.56
CA GLU A 247 -5.45 7.75 0.64
C GLU A 247 -5.04 8.62 1.84
N ARG A 248 -6.05 9.17 2.52
CA ARG A 248 -5.85 9.85 3.77
C ARG A 248 -5.73 8.81 4.89
N LEU A 249 -4.54 8.67 5.45
CA LEU A 249 -4.29 7.85 6.62
C LEU A 249 -5.09 8.40 7.80
N THR A 250 -5.71 7.52 8.57
CA THR A 250 -6.47 7.89 9.77
C THR A 250 -5.59 7.80 11.01
N LYS A 251 -6.00 8.46 12.10
CA LYS A 251 -5.37 8.26 13.41
C LYS A 251 -5.41 6.79 13.82
N GLU A 252 -6.56 6.15 13.61
CA GLU A 252 -6.77 4.74 13.93
C GLU A 252 -5.86 3.82 13.11
N TYR A 253 -5.59 4.14 11.84
CA TYR A 253 -4.60 3.42 11.04
C TYR A 253 -3.21 3.49 11.68
N LEU A 254 -2.74 4.69 12.02
CA LEU A 254 -1.41 4.88 12.62
C LEU A 254 -1.29 4.18 13.99
N SER A 255 -2.31 4.30 14.84
CA SER A 255 -2.36 3.62 16.13
C SER A 255 -2.46 2.10 15.99
N SER A 256 -3.20 1.60 14.99
CA SER A 256 -3.37 0.15 14.77
C SER A 256 -2.11 -0.51 14.24
N LEU A 257 -1.32 0.17 13.41
CA LEU A 257 -0.01 -0.30 12.97
C LEU A 257 0.88 -0.66 14.17
N GLY A 258 1.01 0.26 15.13
CA GLY A 258 1.83 0.04 16.32
C GLY A 258 1.29 -1.04 17.27
N ARG A 259 -0.03 -1.06 17.50
CA ARG A 259 -0.66 -2.03 18.41
C ARG A 259 -0.67 -3.46 17.87
N ARG A 260 -0.87 -3.65 16.55
CA ARG A 260 -1.05 -4.98 15.93
C ARG A 260 0.23 -5.53 15.31
N MET A 261 1.20 -4.67 15.01
CA MET A 261 2.48 -5.04 14.40
C MET A 261 3.68 -4.34 15.08
N PRO A 262 3.78 -4.35 16.43
CA PRO A 262 4.82 -3.61 17.17
C PRO A 262 6.24 -4.05 16.83
N GLU A 263 6.43 -5.28 16.34
CA GLU A 263 7.71 -5.82 15.90
C GLU A 263 8.08 -5.41 14.47
N ARG A 264 7.11 -4.95 13.67
CA ARG A 264 7.29 -4.54 12.27
C ARG A 264 7.28 -3.03 12.07
N VAL A 265 6.86 -2.23 13.05
CA VAL A 265 6.66 -0.78 12.85
C VAL A 265 7.54 0.02 13.81
N ARG A 266 8.16 1.09 13.31
CA ARG A 266 8.76 2.12 14.14
C ARG A 266 8.24 3.48 13.75
N PHE A 267 7.94 4.29 14.76
CA PHE A 267 7.63 5.70 14.61
C PHE A 267 8.80 6.51 15.13
N PHE A 268 9.26 7.45 14.33
CA PHE A 268 10.30 8.42 14.71
C PHE A 268 9.60 9.75 14.95
N ILE A 269 9.73 10.31 16.14
CA ILE A 269 9.15 11.60 16.51
C ILE A 269 10.32 12.55 16.81
N TRP A 270 10.48 13.57 15.97
CA TRP A 270 11.48 14.61 16.19
C TRP A 270 10.88 15.69 17.07
N ARG A 271 11.55 16.00 18.18
CA ARG A 271 11.10 16.98 19.17
C ARG A 271 12.07 18.12 19.31
N GLN A 272 11.53 19.33 19.44
CA GLN A 272 12.27 20.53 19.80
C GLN A 272 11.48 21.26 20.90
N ASN A 273 12.14 21.61 22.00
CA ASN A 273 11.50 22.24 23.16
C ASN A 273 10.26 21.48 23.68
N GLY A 274 10.36 20.15 23.71
CA GLY A 274 9.28 19.25 24.17
C GLY A 274 8.15 19.02 23.17
N LYS A 275 8.11 19.73 22.03
CA LYS A 275 7.03 19.61 21.03
C LYS A 275 7.47 18.79 19.83
N ALA A 276 6.60 17.92 19.33
CA ALA A 276 6.82 17.25 18.05
C ALA A 276 6.81 18.27 16.91
N ILE A 277 7.86 18.23 16.09
CA ILE A 277 8.03 19.10 14.91
C ILE A 277 8.00 18.31 13.60
N ALA A 278 8.25 17.00 13.66
CA ALA A 278 8.12 16.07 12.55
C ALA A 278 7.87 14.67 13.10
N PHE A 279 7.28 13.81 12.29
CA PHE A 279 7.28 12.38 12.55
C PHE A 279 7.39 11.59 11.24
N SER A 280 7.80 10.33 11.37
CA SER A 280 7.85 9.37 10.28
C SER A 280 7.38 8.01 10.80
N VAL A 281 6.82 7.22 9.91
CA VAL A 281 6.53 5.81 10.14
C VAL A 281 7.41 4.98 9.21
N ALA A 282 7.99 3.91 9.73
CA ALA A 282 8.77 2.96 8.95
C ALA A 282 8.31 1.54 9.25
N LEU A 283 8.30 0.70 8.21
CA LEU A 283 8.14 -0.75 8.37
C LEU A 283 9.51 -1.41 8.40
N LEU A 284 9.65 -2.44 9.23
CA LEU A 284 10.88 -3.19 9.45
C LEU A 284 10.66 -4.64 9.03
N HIS A 285 11.51 -5.12 8.13
CA HIS A 285 11.48 -6.51 7.70
C HIS A 285 12.83 -6.93 7.14
N ASP A 286 13.34 -8.08 7.59
CA ASP A 286 14.55 -8.72 7.06
C ASP A 286 15.74 -7.75 6.84
N GLY A 287 16.09 -7.02 7.91
CA GLY A 287 17.19 -6.05 7.89
C GLY A 287 16.92 -4.77 7.07
N THR A 288 15.71 -4.61 6.51
CA THR A 288 15.33 -3.48 5.67
C THR A 288 14.35 -2.55 6.40
N ILE A 289 14.50 -1.24 6.15
CA ILE A 289 13.61 -0.17 6.62
C ILE A 289 12.87 0.37 5.39
N TYR A 290 11.54 0.27 5.41
CA TYR A 290 10.63 0.73 4.35
C TYR A 290 9.90 1.99 4.76
#